data_AF-A0A5C4RZ13-F1
#
_entry.id   AF-A0A5C4RZ13-F1
#
_cell.length_a   1.000
_cell.length_b   1.000
_cell.length_c   1.000
_cell.angle_alpha   90.00
_cell.angle_beta   90.00
_cell.angle_gamma   90.00
#
_symmetry.space_group_name_H-M   'P 1'
#
loop_
_entity.id
_entity.type
_entity.pdbx_description
1 polymer ?
#
loop_
_entity_poly.entity_id
_entity_poly.type
_entity_poly.pdbx_seq_one_letter_code
_entity_poly.pdbx_strand_id
1 'polypeptide(L)'
;MSKPASASDGTNGKTNHQPQLLHQVMISSTGSDLKGHRELLSSAINSHGLHPNIMEHDSAKLVDVIESSLEKVRDSAAYILIIGQRYGQTPECPTRNPDKLSITELEFNEAARLGRPTLLFVMGEEHDVKPRDVEKEPEKIIKLNAFRERAKQQGSVQLSV
;
A
#
# COMPACT_ATOMS: atom_id res chain seq x y z
N MET A 1 35.83 -47.95 -38.89
CA MET A 1 35.80 -47.63 -37.44
C MET A 1 35.79 -46.13 -37.32
N SER A 2 34.60 -45.53 -37.20
CA SER A 2 34.41 -44.08 -37.15
C SER A 2 34.21 -43.65 -35.70
N LYS A 3 34.97 -42.65 -35.28
CA LYS A 3 34.93 -42.02 -33.96
C LYS A 3 33.65 -41.15 -33.86
N PRO A 4 32.86 -41.19 -32.77
CA PRO A 4 31.77 -40.24 -32.61
C PRO A 4 32.29 -38.87 -32.15
N ALA A 5 31.63 -37.83 -32.65
CA ALA A 5 31.89 -36.42 -32.38
C ALA A 5 31.55 -36.04 -30.92
N SER A 6 32.31 -35.07 -30.42
CA SER A 6 32.20 -34.45 -29.10
C SER A 6 30.89 -33.68 -28.92
N ALA A 7 30.43 -33.66 -27.66
CA ALA A 7 29.32 -32.87 -27.15
C ALA A 7 29.38 -31.39 -27.57
N SER A 8 28.20 -30.82 -27.84
CA SER A 8 27.96 -29.39 -27.62
C SER A 8 26.77 -29.27 -26.69
N ASP A 9 27.10 -28.91 -25.46
CA ASP A 9 26.20 -28.62 -24.36
C ASP A 9 25.55 -27.26 -24.63
N GLY A 10 24.33 -27.28 -25.17
CA GLY A 10 23.54 -26.09 -25.48
C GLY A 10 22.82 -25.57 -24.24
N THR A 11 23.57 -25.06 -23.26
CA THR A 11 23.00 -24.23 -22.20
C THR A 11 23.02 -22.78 -22.68
N ASN A 12 21.87 -22.24 -23.10
CA ASN A 12 21.76 -20.80 -23.24
C ASN A 12 20.36 -20.28 -22.90
N GLY A 13 20.32 -19.50 -21.83
CA GLY A 13 19.48 -18.30 -21.78
C GLY A 13 18.05 -18.42 -21.28
N LYS A 14 17.80 -19.08 -20.14
CA LYS A 14 16.65 -18.65 -19.31
C LYS A 14 17.06 -17.34 -18.63
N THR A 15 16.78 -16.21 -19.28
CA THR A 15 16.83 -14.91 -18.61
C THR A 15 15.81 -14.94 -17.48
N ASN A 16 16.29 -15.20 -16.28
CA ASN A 16 15.48 -15.27 -15.08
C ASN A 16 14.97 -13.85 -14.81
N HIS A 17 13.74 -13.55 -15.22
CA HIS A 17 13.04 -12.31 -14.85
C HIS A 17 12.56 -12.38 -13.39
N GLN A 18 13.36 -12.95 -12.50
CA GLN A 18 13.09 -12.77 -11.09
C GLN A 18 13.28 -11.28 -10.81
N PRO A 19 12.23 -10.56 -10.40
CA PRO A 19 12.35 -9.15 -10.09
C PRO A 19 13.45 -9.02 -9.03
N GLN A 20 14.40 -8.10 -9.27
CA GLN A 20 15.35 -7.72 -8.23
C GLN A 20 14.51 -7.30 -7.01
N LEU A 21 14.85 -7.82 -5.83
CA LEU A 21 14.22 -7.48 -4.55
C LEU A 21 14.44 -6.00 -4.26
N LEU A 22 13.69 -5.14 -4.93
CA LEU A 22 13.55 -3.75 -4.58
C LEU A 22 12.80 -3.78 -3.25
N HIS A 23 13.50 -3.43 -2.17
CA HIS A 23 12.91 -3.34 -0.83
C HIS A 23 12.01 -2.10 -0.74
N GLN A 24 10.99 -2.07 -1.59
CA GLN A 24 9.97 -1.05 -1.59
C GLN A 24 9.03 -1.27 -0.42
N VAL A 25 8.67 -0.18 0.24
CA VAL A 25 7.67 -0.17 1.30
C VAL A 25 6.56 0.78 0.86
N MET A 26 5.36 0.25 0.64
CA MET A 26 4.20 1.07 0.31
C MET A 26 3.77 1.84 1.55
N ILE A 27 3.58 3.16 1.43
CA ILE A 27 2.98 3.98 2.50
C ILE A 27 1.60 4.46 2.02
N SER A 28 0.56 4.00 2.72
CA SER A 28 -0.82 4.43 2.51
C SER A 28 -1.35 5.21 3.69
N SER A 29 -2.33 6.08 3.43
CA SER A 29 -3.03 6.83 4.48
C SER A 29 -4.40 7.33 4.04
N THR A 30 -5.33 7.45 4.98
CA THR A 30 -6.74 7.79 4.67
C THR A 30 -7.03 9.28 4.39
N GLY A 31 -6.05 10.16 4.59
CA GLY A 31 -6.27 11.61 4.56
C GLY A 31 -5.13 12.40 3.91
N SER A 32 -5.49 13.49 3.22
CA SER A 32 -4.50 14.42 2.64
C SER A 32 -3.77 15.23 3.72
N ASP A 33 -4.40 15.44 4.87
CA ASP A 33 -3.83 16.05 6.08
C ASP A 33 -2.62 15.27 6.64
N LEU A 34 -2.51 13.99 6.32
CA LEU A 34 -1.43 13.11 6.78
C LEU A 34 -0.14 13.22 5.93
N LYS A 35 -0.03 14.20 5.03
CA LYS A 35 1.15 14.36 4.17
C LYS A 35 2.45 14.44 4.97
N GLY A 36 2.49 15.26 6.03
CA GLY A 36 3.69 15.35 6.87
C GLY A 36 4.07 14.03 7.55
N HIS A 37 3.09 13.21 7.92
CA HIS A 37 3.34 11.87 8.48
C HIS A 37 3.95 10.93 7.44
N ARG A 38 3.46 10.98 6.19
CA ARG A 38 4.04 10.22 5.06
C ARG A 38 5.46 10.66 4.74
N GLU A 39 5.76 11.96 4.81
CA GLU A 39 7.11 12.50 4.62
C GLU A 39 8.08 11.99 5.69
N LEU A 40 7.67 12.01 6.96
CA LEU A 40 8.47 11.48 8.07
C LEU A 40 8.75 9.98 7.90
N LEU A 41 7.73 9.18 7.58
CA LEU A 41 7.90 7.75 7.30
C LEU A 41 8.79 7.50 6.08
N SER A 42 8.64 8.29 5.01
CA SER A 42 9.51 8.19 3.83
C SER A 42 10.96 8.47 4.18
N SER A 43 11.23 9.49 5.00
CA SER A 43 12.57 9.78 5.49
C SER A 43 13.14 8.62 6.33
N ALA A 44 12.32 8.04 7.23
CA ALA A 44 12.74 6.91 8.05
C ALA A 44 13.05 5.67 7.18
N ILE A 45 12.17 5.33 6.24
CA ILE A 45 12.36 4.21 5.30
C ILE A 45 13.67 4.39 4.51
N ASN A 46 13.88 5.58 3.93
CA ASN A 46 15.12 5.89 3.22
C ASN A 46 16.37 5.76 4.11
N SER A 47 16.29 6.21 5.37
CA SER A 47 17.43 6.11 6.32
C SER A 47 17.84 4.67 6.64
N HIS A 48 16.95 3.70 6.42
CA HIS A 48 17.21 2.27 6.56
C HIS A 48 17.58 1.56 5.25
N GLY A 49 17.84 2.31 4.17
CA GLY A 49 18.21 1.74 2.86
C GLY A 49 17.06 1.05 2.13
N LEU A 50 15.83 1.31 2.55
CA LEU A 50 14.60 0.87 1.89
C LEU A 50 14.08 2.02 0.99
N HIS A 51 13.11 1.72 0.13
CA HIS A 51 12.56 2.70 -0.81
C HIS A 51 11.06 2.93 -0.57
N PRO A 52 10.63 4.14 -0.20
CA PRO A 52 9.20 4.41 -0.04
C PRO A 52 8.51 4.43 -1.40
N ASN A 53 7.47 3.60 -1.56
CA ASN A 53 6.58 3.62 -2.71
C ASN A 53 5.30 4.37 -2.30
N ILE A 54 5.12 5.58 -2.81
CA ILE A 54 3.97 6.44 -2.46
C ILE A 54 3.31 7.01 -3.70
N MET A 55 2.00 7.21 -3.62
CA MET A 55 1.21 7.76 -4.72
C MET A 55 1.61 9.20 -5.10
N GLU A 56 2.20 9.98 -4.19
CA GLU A 56 2.61 11.37 -4.45
C GLU A 56 3.79 11.50 -5.42
N HIS A 57 4.59 10.44 -5.57
CA HIS A 57 5.72 10.42 -6.49
C HIS A 57 5.30 10.06 -7.93
N ASP A 58 4.08 9.59 -8.12
CA ASP A 58 3.58 9.25 -9.45
C ASP A 58 3.09 10.51 -10.15
N SER A 59 3.77 10.86 -11.25
CA SER A 59 3.33 11.90 -12.18
C SER A 59 2.04 11.42 -12.86
N ALA A 60 0.89 11.79 -12.29
CA ALA A 60 -0.46 11.69 -12.84
C ALA A 60 -0.62 10.85 -14.13
N LYS A 61 -0.47 9.52 -14.04
CA LYS A 61 -0.89 8.62 -15.13
C LYS A 61 -2.41 8.46 -15.05
N LEU A 62 -3.06 9.02 -16.05
CA LEU A 62 -4.41 9.54 -16.01
C LEU A 62 -5.50 8.52 -16.39
N VAL A 63 -5.48 7.29 -15.88
CA VAL A 63 -6.53 6.33 -16.32
C VAL A 63 -7.12 5.39 -15.28
N ASP A 64 -6.39 5.01 -14.23
CA ASP A 64 -6.95 4.10 -13.24
C ASP A 64 -6.30 4.22 -11.85
N VAL A 65 -6.91 5.02 -10.98
CA VAL A 65 -6.43 5.24 -9.62
C VAL A 65 -6.47 3.95 -8.79
N ILE A 66 -7.48 3.08 -9.00
CA ILE A 66 -7.58 1.82 -8.28
C ILE A 66 -6.42 0.91 -8.68
N GLU A 67 -6.24 0.66 -9.97
CA GLU A 67 -5.21 -0.28 -10.43
C GLU A 67 -3.80 0.22 -10.10
N SER A 68 -3.52 1.50 -10.34
CA SER A 68 -2.22 2.10 -10.03
C SER A 68 -1.86 1.98 -8.55
N SER A 69 -2.85 2.18 -7.66
CA SER A 69 -2.69 2.04 -6.22
C SER A 69 -2.45 0.57 -5.82
N LEU A 70 -3.21 -0.37 -6.38
CA LEU A 70 -3.02 -1.80 -6.10
C LEU A 70 -1.69 -2.34 -6.64
N GLU A 71 -1.24 -1.87 -7.80
CA GLU A 71 0.07 -2.20 -8.38
C GLU A 71 1.21 -1.82 -7.43
N LYS A 72 1.13 -0.66 -6.77
CA LYS A 72 2.12 -0.28 -5.74
C LYS A 72 2.19 -1.25 -4.57
N VAL A 73 1.05 -1.75 -4.13
CA VAL A 73 0.99 -2.77 -3.06
C VAL A 73 1.63 -4.08 -3.53
N ARG A 74 1.37 -4.48 -4.77
CA ARG A 74 1.95 -5.69 -5.38
C ARG A 74 3.46 -5.59 -5.53
N ASP A 75 3.97 -4.42 -5.91
CA ASP A 75 5.40 -4.16 -6.13
C ASP A 75 6.19 -3.91 -4.84
N SER A 76 5.50 -3.78 -3.70
CA SER A 76 6.13 -3.51 -2.41
C SER A 76 6.32 -4.78 -1.60
N ALA A 77 7.45 -4.85 -0.89
CA ALA A 77 7.79 -5.98 -0.02
C ALA A 77 7.04 -5.92 1.33
N ALA A 78 6.71 -4.71 1.79
CA ALA A 78 5.95 -4.44 3.01
C ALA A 78 4.96 -3.28 2.81
N TYR A 79 4.01 -3.16 3.73
CA TYR A 79 2.95 -2.16 3.71
C TYR A 79 2.91 -1.39 5.03
N ILE A 80 2.82 -0.07 4.96
CA ILE A 80 2.58 0.81 6.11
C ILE A 80 1.26 1.54 5.89
N LEU A 81 0.40 1.49 6.90
CA LEU A 81 -0.90 2.15 6.89
C LEU A 81 -1.00 3.18 8.00
N ILE A 82 -1.40 4.41 7.65
CA ILE A 82 -1.73 5.48 8.59
C ILE A 82 -3.23 5.78 8.53
N ILE A 83 -3.95 5.54 9.63
CA ILE A 83 -5.40 5.81 9.70
C ILE A 83 -5.66 7.06 10.55
N GLY A 84 -6.15 8.12 9.89
CA GLY A 84 -6.59 9.36 10.52
C GLY A 84 -8.10 9.36 10.82
N GLN A 85 -8.69 10.56 10.79
CA GLN A 85 -10.12 10.79 11.06
C GLN A 85 -10.97 10.93 9.78
N ARG A 86 -10.38 10.70 8.60
CA ARG A 86 -11.06 10.67 7.29
C ARG A 86 -11.08 9.27 6.71
N TYR A 87 -12.08 8.93 5.92
CA TYR A 87 -12.12 7.62 5.24
C TYR A 87 -11.31 7.60 3.95
N GLY A 88 -11.23 8.75 3.26
CA GLY A 88 -10.49 8.92 2.01
C GLY A 88 -11.38 8.88 0.77
N GLN A 89 -10.75 8.78 -0.40
CA GLN A 89 -11.45 8.78 -1.69
C GLN A 89 -12.05 7.40 -1.99
N THR A 90 -13.33 7.39 -2.38
CA THR A 90 -14.11 6.19 -2.72
C THR A 90 -14.47 6.22 -4.21
N PRO A 91 -13.58 5.77 -5.12
CA PRO A 91 -13.85 5.80 -6.56
C PRO A 91 -14.99 4.85 -6.92
N GLU A 92 -15.89 5.30 -7.80
CA GLU A 92 -16.99 4.50 -8.29
C GLU A 92 -16.50 3.51 -9.35
N CYS A 93 -16.67 2.21 -9.09
CA CYS A 93 -16.37 1.16 -10.06
C CYS A 93 -17.22 -0.07 -9.74
N PRO A 94 -18.35 -0.32 -10.43
CA PRO A 94 -19.26 -1.42 -10.09
C PRO A 94 -18.62 -2.82 -10.14
N THR A 95 -17.56 -2.99 -10.94
CA THR A 95 -16.89 -4.28 -11.12
C THR A 95 -15.78 -4.53 -10.10
N ARG A 96 -15.00 -3.51 -9.74
CA ARG A 96 -13.82 -3.65 -8.86
C ARG A 96 -14.01 -3.06 -7.45
N ASN A 97 -14.97 -2.17 -7.29
CA ASN A 97 -15.31 -1.52 -6.03
C ASN A 97 -16.85 -1.43 -5.82
N PRO A 98 -17.58 -2.56 -5.89
CA PRO A 98 -19.04 -2.56 -5.73
C PRO A 98 -19.48 -2.02 -4.37
N ASP A 99 -18.68 -2.22 -3.33
CA ASP A 99 -18.95 -1.78 -1.96
C ASP A 99 -18.57 -0.32 -1.69
N LYS A 100 -18.05 0.40 -2.70
CA LYS A 100 -17.59 1.80 -2.61
C LYS A 100 -16.60 2.01 -1.45
N LEU A 101 -15.60 1.13 -1.35
CA LEU A 101 -14.51 1.23 -0.40
C LEU A 101 -13.57 2.37 -0.76
N SER A 102 -12.82 2.88 0.21
CA SER A 102 -11.77 3.85 -0.06
C SER A 102 -10.57 3.20 -0.73
N ILE A 103 -9.78 3.98 -1.48
CA ILE A 103 -8.51 3.51 -2.06
C ILE A 103 -7.63 2.87 -0.98
N THR A 104 -7.50 3.52 0.18
CA THR A 104 -6.70 3.00 1.30
C THR A 104 -7.20 1.67 1.84
N GLU A 105 -8.51 1.46 1.89
CA GLU A 105 -9.06 0.18 2.30
C GLU A 105 -8.87 -0.92 1.24
N LEU A 106 -8.95 -0.57 -0.05
CA LEU A 106 -8.61 -1.48 -1.15
C LEU A 106 -7.13 -1.89 -1.11
N GLU A 107 -6.22 -0.94 -0.86
CA GLU A 107 -4.78 -1.20 -0.70
C GLU A 107 -4.51 -2.14 0.49
N PHE A 108 -5.17 -1.89 1.62
CA PHE A 108 -5.05 -2.75 2.81
C PHE A 108 -5.56 -4.17 2.51
N ASN A 109 -6.68 -4.31 1.81
CA ASN A 109 -7.22 -5.61 1.43
C ASN A 109 -6.25 -6.39 0.53
N GLU A 110 -5.62 -5.70 -0.42
CA GLU A 110 -4.62 -6.32 -1.30
C GLU A 110 -3.36 -6.72 -0.54
N ALA A 111 -2.87 -5.87 0.37
CA ALA A 111 -1.74 -6.19 1.23
C ALA A 111 -2.02 -7.43 2.10
N ALA A 112 -3.21 -7.51 2.69
CA ALA A 112 -3.66 -8.67 3.46
C ALA A 112 -3.78 -9.92 2.58
N ARG A 113 -4.37 -9.81 1.38
CA ARG A 113 -4.50 -10.92 0.42
C ARG A 113 -3.14 -11.50 0.01
N LEU A 114 -2.14 -10.64 -0.14
CA LEU A 114 -0.76 -11.00 -0.49
C LEU A 114 0.09 -11.44 0.72
N GLY A 115 -0.43 -11.34 1.95
CA GLY A 115 0.32 -11.62 3.16
C GLY A 115 1.50 -10.67 3.39
N ARG A 116 1.39 -9.41 2.96
CA ARG A 116 2.44 -8.40 3.15
C ARG A 116 2.60 -8.09 4.65
N PRO A 117 3.83 -8.09 5.19
CA PRO A 117 4.07 -7.54 6.51
C PRO A 117 3.52 -6.12 6.60
N THR A 118 2.64 -5.89 7.57
CA THR A 118 1.89 -4.64 7.69
C THR A 118 2.16 -3.96 9.03
N LEU A 119 2.67 -2.73 8.97
CA LEU A 119 2.80 -1.83 10.13
C LEU A 119 1.67 -0.82 10.12
N LEU A 120 0.93 -0.75 11.23
CA LEU A 120 -0.26 0.07 11.36
C LEU A 120 -0.04 1.21 12.36
N PHE A 121 -0.29 2.44 11.91
CA PHE A 121 -0.40 3.64 12.73
C PHE A 121 -1.86 4.08 12.76
N VAL A 122 -2.46 4.10 13.95
CA VAL A 122 -3.84 4.57 14.13
C VAL A 122 -3.80 5.81 14.99
N MET A 123 -4.32 6.92 14.46
CA MET A 123 -4.44 8.17 15.20
C MET A 123 -5.31 7.96 16.43
N GLY A 124 -4.77 8.33 17.60
CA GLY A 124 -5.47 8.25 18.89
C GLY A 124 -6.64 9.22 18.98
N GLU A 125 -7.53 9.00 19.97
CA GLU A 125 -8.68 9.86 20.25
C GLU A 125 -8.26 11.22 20.84
N GLU A 126 -7.15 11.26 21.58
CA GLU A 126 -6.59 12.45 22.22
C GLU A 126 -5.75 13.32 21.27
N HIS A 127 -5.67 12.97 19.98
CA HIS A 127 -4.88 13.72 19.02
C HIS A 127 -5.63 15.00 18.60
N ASP A 128 -4.96 16.15 18.62
CA ASP A 128 -5.53 17.41 18.14
C ASP A 128 -5.79 17.33 16.63
N VAL A 129 -7.06 17.41 16.22
CA VAL A 129 -7.47 17.38 14.81
C VAL A 129 -8.33 18.59 14.49
N LYS A 130 -8.05 19.26 13.36
CA LYS A 130 -8.87 20.39 12.92
C LYS A 130 -10.23 19.88 12.44
N PRO A 131 -11.34 20.60 12.67
CA PRO A 131 -12.68 20.16 12.22
C PRO A 131 -12.83 19.90 10.71
N ARG A 132 -11.93 20.43 9.88
CA ARG A 132 -11.91 20.17 8.42
C ARG A 132 -11.29 18.82 8.06
N ASP A 133 -10.52 18.23 8.97
CA ASP A 133 -9.76 17.01 8.80
C ASP A 133 -10.48 15.81 9.47
N VAL A 134 -11.75 15.99 9.88
CA VAL A 134 -12.65 14.96 10.39
C VAL A 134 -13.69 14.62 9.34
N GLU A 135 -13.97 13.34 9.14
CA GLU A 135 -15.04 12.86 8.23
C GLU A 135 -16.41 13.38 8.66
N LYS A 136 -17.21 13.83 7.69
CA LYS A 136 -18.54 14.39 7.95
C LYS A 136 -19.65 13.59 7.30
N GLU A 137 -19.33 12.77 6.31
CA GLU A 137 -20.31 11.93 5.64
C GLU A 137 -20.64 10.69 6.51
N PRO A 138 -21.91 10.51 6.95
CA PRO A 138 -22.27 9.44 7.87
C PRO A 138 -21.89 8.04 7.39
N GLU A 139 -22.08 7.75 6.09
CA GLU A 139 -21.70 6.46 5.51
C GLU A 139 -20.19 6.21 5.58
N LYS A 140 -19.37 7.25 5.33
CA LYS A 140 -17.91 7.15 5.42
C LYS A 140 -17.43 7.04 6.86
N ILE A 141 -18.10 7.66 7.82
CA ILE A 141 -17.80 7.49 9.26
C ILE A 141 -17.99 6.02 9.67
N ILE A 142 -19.11 5.41 9.27
CA ILE A 142 -19.38 4.00 9.56
C ILE A 142 -18.29 3.11 8.96
N LYS A 143 -17.95 3.33 7.69
CA LYS A 143 -16.89 2.58 7.00
C LYS A 143 -15.51 2.79 7.62
N LEU A 144 -15.16 4.02 7.99
CA LEU A 144 -13.90 4.34 8.66
C LEU A 144 -13.78 3.60 9.98
N ASN A 145 -14.82 3.61 10.80
CA ASN A 145 -14.80 2.93 12.09
C ASN A 145 -14.68 1.41 11.92
N ALA A 146 -15.45 0.82 11.00
CA ALA A 146 -15.35 -0.61 10.67
C ALA A 146 -13.95 -0.97 10.16
N PHE A 147 -13.38 -0.13 9.29
CA PHE A 147 -12.04 -0.31 8.75
C PHE A 147 -10.95 -0.20 9.84
N ARG A 148 -11.05 0.79 10.73
CA ARG A 148 -10.14 0.96 11.88
C ARG A 148 -10.11 -0.30 12.75
N GLU A 149 -11.27 -0.80 13.14
CA GLU A 149 -11.35 -2.00 13.99
C GLU A 149 -10.82 -3.25 13.28
N ARG A 150 -11.16 -3.44 12.00
CA ARG A 150 -10.63 -4.57 11.21
C ARG A 150 -9.12 -4.49 11.03
N ALA A 151 -8.59 -3.31 10.75
CA ALA A 151 -7.15 -3.10 10.57
C ALA A 151 -6.37 -3.43 11.84
N LYS A 152 -6.87 -3.01 13.02
CA LYS A 152 -6.26 -3.35 14.32
C LYS A 152 -6.20 -4.85 14.58
N GLN A 153 -7.21 -5.60 14.15
CA GLN A 153 -7.26 -7.07 14.34
C GLN A 153 -6.31 -7.83 13.39
N GLN A 154 -5.98 -7.24 12.23
CA GLN A 154 -5.22 -7.90 11.17
C GLN A 154 -3.77 -7.39 11.05
N GLY A 155 -3.45 -6.22 11.60
CA GLY A 155 -2.10 -5.64 11.58
C GLY A 155 -1.13 -6.46 12.42
N SER A 156 0.08 -6.73 11.88
CA SER A 156 1.10 -7.51 12.58
C SER A 156 1.81 -6.72 13.69
N VAL A 157 1.82 -5.38 13.59
CA VAL A 157 2.34 -4.46 14.60
C VAL A 157 1.47 -3.19 14.59
N GLN A 158 0.97 -2.79 15.76
CA GLN A 158 0.14 -1.60 15.93
C GLN A 158 0.82 -0.58 16.84
N LEU A 159 0.82 0.68 16.42
CA LEU A 159 1.23 1.82 17.23
C LEU A 159 0.09 2.84 17.27
N SER A 160 -0.32 3.19 18.49
CA SER A 160 -1.21 4.33 18.73
C SER A 160 -0.33 5.58 18.85
N VAL A 161 -0.56 6.56 17.97
CA VAL A 161 0.19 7.83 17.91
C VAL A 161 -0.76 9.02 17.93
#